data_AF-A0A829H555-F1
#
_entry.id   AF-A0A829H555-F1
#
_cell.length_a   1.000
_cell.length_b   1.000
_cell.length_c   1.000
_cell.angle_alpha   90.00
_cell.angle_beta   90.00
_cell.angle_gamma   90.00
#
_symmetry.space_group_name_H-M   'P 1'
#
loop_
_entity.id
_entity.type
_entity.pdbx_description
1 polymer ?
#
loop_
_entity_poly.entity_id
_entity_poly.type
_entity_poly.pdbx_seq_one_letter_code
_entity_poly.pdbx_strand_id
1 'polypeptide(L)'
;ESLWRKIQANPKEFQNQNVQTLLQTMKNETIEHLVKDVATTWDADPEEALFYAENFDPKKEFNPGEESLKRHMDYEMYKENSENPVKKISYWREFKDAYSNLIREEILPLNQD
;
A
#
# COMPACT_ATOMS: atom_id res chain seq x y z
N GLU A 1 8.15 4.44 -12.33
CA GLU A 1 8.84 5.74 -12.53
C GLU A 1 8.04 6.81 -11.80
N SER A 2 8.65 7.59 -10.90
CA SER A 2 7.91 8.55 -10.06
C SER A 2 7.47 9.80 -10.83
N LEU A 3 6.36 10.43 -10.44
CA LEU A 3 5.89 11.70 -11.00
C LEU A 3 6.99 12.77 -11.08
N TRP A 4 7.87 12.84 -10.09
CA TRP A 4 9.01 13.77 -10.11
C TRP A 4 9.91 13.58 -11.33
N ARG A 5 10.22 12.33 -11.69
CA ARG A 5 11.01 12.03 -12.89
C ARG A 5 10.24 12.38 -14.17
N LYS A 6 8.92 12.14 -14.19
CA LYS A 6 8.05 12.53 -15.32
C LYS A 6 8.00 14.05 -15.51
N ILE A 7 7.91 14.82 -14.43
CA ILE A 7 7.95 16.30 -14.48
C ILE A 7 9.31 16.79 -15.00
N GLN A 8 10.41 16.20 -14.52
CA GLN A 8 11.76 16.56 -14.97
C GLN A 8 11.96 16.24 -16.46
N ALA A 9 11.42 15.10 -16.91
CA ALA A 9 11.49 14.68 -18.31
C ALA A 9 10.64 15.54 -19.24
N ASN A 10 9.42 15.91 -18.81
CA ASN A 10 8.42 16.59 -19.65
C ASN A 10 7.78 17.82 -18.96
N PRO A 11 8.56 18.84 -18.57
CA PRO A 11 8.06 19.96 -17.75
C PRO A 11 6.93 20.77 -18.40
N LYS A 12 6.83 20.75 -19.74
CA LYS A 12 5.76 21.43 -20.49
C LYS A 12 4.38 20.78 -20.30
N GLU A 13 4.32 19.47 -20.03
CA GLU A 13 3.05 18.74 -19.79
C GLU A 13 2.40 19.11 -18.45
N PHE A 14 3.19 19.69 -17.54
CA PHE A 14 2.77 20.07 -16.19
C PHE A 14 2.64 21.58 -16.01
N GLN A 15 3.00 22.39 -17.02
CA GLN A 15 3.12 23.85 -16.93
C GLN A 15 1.81 24.62 -16.64
N ASN A 16 0.66 23.95 -16.60
CA ASN A 16 -0.63 24.54 -16.26
C ASN A 16 -1.43 23.70 -15.25
N GLN A 17 -0.79 22.71 -14.61
CA GLN A 17 -1.43 21.91 -13.59
C GLN A 17 -1.40 22.65 -12.26
N ASN A 18 -2.50 22.59 -11.51
CA ASN A 18 -2.57 23.15 -10.17
C ASN A 18 -1.60 22.38 -9.25
N VAL A 19 -0.77 23.09 -8.47
CA VAL A 19 0.17 22.50 -7.49
C VAL A 19 -0.55 21.54 -6.54
N GLN A 20 -1.80 21.84 -6.16
CA GLN A 20 -2.64 20.94 -5.35
C GLN A 20 -2.94 19.63 -6.07
N THR A 21 -3.29 19.68 -7.36
CA THR A 21 -3.53 18.48 -8.17
C THR A 21 -2.26 17.66 -8.29
N LEU A 22 -1.12 18.31 -8.53
CA LEU A 22 0.16 17.64 -8.63
C LEU A 22 0.54 16.95 -7.32
N LEU A 23 0.39 17.66 -6.19
CA LEU A 23 0.64 17.11 -4.87
C LEU A 23 -0.27 15.91 -4.58
N GLN A 24 -1.55 15.98 -4.93
CA GLN A 24 -2.47 14.85 -4.77
C GLN A 24 -2.06 13.65 -5.61
N THR A 25 -1.63 13.86 -6.87
CA THR A 25 -1.10 12.78 -7.70
C THR A 25 0.15 12.15 -7.08
N MET A 26 1.07 12.96 -6.52
CA MET A 26 2.25 12.43 -5.83
C MET A 26 1.88 11.61 -4.60
N LYS A 27 0.91 12.07 -3.79
CA LYS A 27 0.39 11.32 -2.64
C LYS A 27 -0.16 9.97 -3.09
N ASN A 28 -1.04 9.95 -4.09
CA ASN A 28 -1.65 8.73 -4.61
C ASN A 28 -0.62 7.74 -5.17
N GLU A 29 0.30 8.19 -6.03
CA GLU A 29 1.36 7.33 -6.58
C GLU A 29 2.26 6.74 -5.47
N THR A 30 2.51 7.51 -4.41
CA THR A 30 3.30 7.04 -3.26
C THR A 30 2.54 5.97 -2.48
N ILE A 31 1.25 6.17 -2.20
CA ILE A 31 0.40 5.19 -1.52
C ILE A 31 0.31 3.90 -2.34
N GLU A 32 0.01 3.98 -3.63
CA GLU A 32 -0.06 2.82 -4.53
C GLU A 32 1.25 2.03 -4.53
N HIS A 33 2.40 2.71 -4.54
CA HIS A 33 3.70 2.05 -4.50
C HIS A 33 3.94 1.33 -3.17
N LEU A 34 3.71 2.00 -2.02
CA LEU A 34 3.88 1.40 -0.70
C LEU A 34 2.97 0.18 -0.51
N VAL A 35 1.71 0.29 -0.92
CA VAL A 35 0.73 -0.81 -0.87
C VAL A 35 1.16 -1.97 -1.76
N LYS A 36 1.58 -1.69 -2.99
CA LYS A 36 2.03 -2.73 -3.92
C LYS A 36 3.27 -3.45 -3.39
N ASP A 37 4.22 -2.74 -2.81
CA ASP A 37 5.45 -3.31 -2.30
C ASP A 37 5.19 -4.25 -1.12
N VAL A 38 4.34 -3.84 -0.17
CA VAL A 38 3.96 -4.72 0.94
C VAL A 38 3.11 -5.90 0.46
N ALA A 39 2.16 -5.68 -0.46
CA ALA A 39 1.34 -6.76 -1.01
C ALA A 39 2.21 -7.81 -1.72
N THR A 40 3.17 -7.36 -2.54
CA THR A 40 4.12 -8.24 -3.24
C THR A 40 5.01 -9.01 -2.26
N THR A 41 5.52 -8.34 -1.22
CA THR A 41 6.38 -8.97 -0.19
C THR A 41 5.67 -10.09 0.56
N TRP A 42 4.35 -9.98 0.70
CA TRP A 42 3.50 -10.91 1.44
C TRP A 42 2.54 -11.68 0.52
N ASP A 43 2.90 -11.87 -0.75
CA ASP A 43 2.10 -12.55 -1.79
C ASP A 43 0.57 -12.36 -1.61
N ALA A 44 0.16 -11.10 -1.50
CA ALA A 44 -1.22 -10.65 -1.38
C ALA A 44 -1.65 -9.92 -2.66
N ASP A 45 -2.94 -9.93 -2.94
CA ASP A 45 -3.49 -9.16 -4.05
C ASP A 45 -3.35 -7.63 -3.81
N PRO A 46 -2.69 -6.87 -4.71
CA PRO A 46 -2.49 -5.43 -4.52
C PRO A 46 -3.77 -4.60 -4.52
N GLU A 47 -4.82 -5.00 -5.25
CA GLU A 47 -6.09 -4.26 -5.30
C GLU A 47 -6.86 -4.43 -3.99
N GLU A 48 -6.90 -5.65 -3.45
CA GLU A 48 -7.47 -5.94 -2.13
C GLU A 48 -6.71 -5.21 -1.02
N ALA A 49 -5.38 -5.15 -1.12
CA ALA A 49 -4.56 -4.42 -0.18
C ALA A 49 -4.86 -2.92 -0.25
N LEU A 50 -4.96 -2.33 -1.45
CA LEU A 50 -5.28 -0.92 -1.64
C LEU A 50 -6.64 -0.58 -1.06
N PHE A 51 -7.66 -1.38 -1.38
CA PHE A 51 -9.00 -1.22 -0.83
C PHE A 51 -9.01 -1.24 0.70
N TYR A 52 -8.24 -2.15 1.33
CA TYR A 52 -8.10 -2.18 2.78
C TYR A 52 -7.48 -0.89 3.33
N ALA A 53 -6.40 -0.38 2.73
CA ALA A 53 -5.74 0.85 3.17
C ALA A 53 -6.63 2.09 3.01
N GLU A 54 -7.38 2.21 1.91
CA GLU A 54 -8.31 3.32 1.66
C GLU A 54 -9.45 3.37 2.69
N ASN A 55 -9.82 2.21 3.24
CA ASN A 55 -10.93 2.07 4.20
C ASN A 55 -10.46 1.86 5.64
N PHE A 56 -9.15 2.01 5.90
CA PHE A 56 -8.57 1.75 7.20
C PHE A 56 -8.92 2.85 8.22
N ASP A 57 -9.55 2.46 9.32
CA ASP A 57 -9.76 3.30 10.49
C ASP A 57 -8.94 2.74 11.67
N PRO A 58 -7.94 3.49 12.19
CA PRO A 58 -7.10 3.03 13.30
C PRO A 58 -7.88 2.83 14.60
N LYS A 59 -9.11 3.33 14.71
CA LYS A 59 -9.98 3.16 15.88
C LYS A 59 -10.83 1.89 15.83
N LYS A 60 -10.86 1.19 14.69
CA LYS A 60 -11.65 -0.04 14.52
C LYS A 60 -10.79 -1.28 14.71
N GLU A 61 -11.40 -2.29 15.31
CA GLU A 61 -10.80 -3.63 15.44
C GLU A 61 -10.81 -4.38 14.09
N PHE A 62 -11.86 -4.15 13.29
CA PHE A 62 -12.07 -4.75 11.98
C PHE A 62 -12.33 -3.65 10.95
N ASN A 63 -11.54 -3.66 9.88
CA ASN A 63 -11.68 -2.70 8.78
C ASN A 63 -12.34 -3.35 7.56
N PRO A 64 -13.08 -2.59 6.73
CA PRO A 64 -13.60 -3.08 5.47
C PRO A 64 -12.49 -3.69 4.60
N GLY A 65 -12.81 -4.77 3.88
CA GLY A 65 -11.85 -5.46 3.02
C GLY A 65 -10.95 -6.47 3.72
N GLU A 66 -10.88 -6.48 5.06
CA GLU A 66 -9.94 -7.33 5.82
C GLU A 66 -10.06 -8.83 5.47
N GLU A 67 -11.28 -9.37 5.48
CA GLU A 67 -11.50 -10.78 5.16
C GLU A 67 -11.21 -11.10 3.69
N SER A 68 -11.47 -10.16 2.79
CA SER A 68 -11.23 -10.34 1.36
C SER A 68 -9.73 -10.36 1.08
N LEU A 69 -9.00 -9.39 1.62
CA LEU A 69 -7.54 -9.35 1.60
C LEU A 69 -6.94 -10.66 2.13
N LYS A 70 -7.39 -11.14 3.29
CA LYS A 70 -6.92 -12.41 3.85
C LYS A 70 -7.14 -13.62 2.93
N ARG A 71 -8.26 -13.67 2.20
CA ARG A 71 -8.57 -14.77 1.27
C ARG A 71 -7.71 -14.74 0.00
N HIS A 72 -7.21 -13.57 -0.38
CA HIS A 72 -6.37 -13.36 -1.56
C HIS A 72 -4.87 -13.30 -1.22
N MET A 73 -4.47 -13.89 -0.10
CA MET A 73 -3.06 -14.11 0.23
C MET A 73 -2.66 -15.54 -0.09
N ASP A 74 -1.47 -15.71 -0.67
CA ASP A 74 -0.88 -17.01 -0.95
C ASP A 74 0.34 -17.27 -0.06
N TYR A 75 0.13 -18.05 1.01
CA TYR A 75 1.22 -18.41 1.92
C TYR A 75 2.29 -19.29 1.24
N GLU A 76 1.90 -20.17 0.31
CA GLU A 76 2.89 -21.08 -0.29
C GLU A 76 3.82 -20.29 -1.22
N MET A 77 3.29 -19.37 -2.03
CA MET A 77 4.12 -18.46 -2.82
C MET A 77 4.99 -17.55 -1.97
N TYR A 78 4.42 -16.94 -0.92
CA TYR A 78 5.18 -16.15 0.06
C TYR A 78 6.37 -16.91 0.63
N LYS A 79 6.14 -18.17 1.01
CA LYS A 79 7.16 -19.03 1.59
C LYS A 79 8.26 -19.37 0.59
N GLU A 80 7.93 -19.58 -0.68
CA GLU A 80 8.90 -19.87 -1.74
C GLU A 80 9.75 -18.65 -2.09
N ASN A 81 9.16 -17.45 -2.06
CA ASN A 81 9.81 -16.20 -2.42
C ASN A 81 10.57 -15.53 -1.26
N SER A 82 10.33 -15.95 -0.02
CA SER A 82 10.95 -15.36 1.18
C SER A 82 12.21 -16.08 1.62
N GLU A 83 13.27 -15.35 1.95
CA GLU A 83 14.51 -15.91 2.52
C GLU A 83 14.26 -16.54 3.91
N ASN A 84 13.43 -15.88 4.74
CA ASN A 84 13.11 -16.30 6.10
C ASN A 84 11.60 -16.18 6.35
N PRO A 85 10.76 -17.08 5.79
CA PRO A 85 9.31 -16.96 5.89
C PRO A 85 8.84 -17.15 7.32
N VAL A 86 7.84 -16.36 7.73
CA VAL A 86 7.13 -16.59 8.99
C VAL A 86 6.35 -17.91 8.93
N LYS A 87 5.95 -18.44 10.09
CA LYS A 87 5.17 -19.68 10.16
C LYS A 87 3.76 -19.46 9.60
N LYS A 88 3.21 -20.46 8.90
CA LYS A 88 1.83 -20.44 8.36
C LYS A 88 0.77 -19.98 9.35
N ILE A 89 0.86 -20.45 10.60
CA ILE A 89 -0.09 -20.10 11.66
C ILE A 89 -0.04 -18.62 12.07
N SER A 90 1.12 -17.96 11.94
CA SER A 90 1.29 -16.55 12.25
C SER A 90 1.17 -15.64 11.03
N TYR A 91 1.22 -16.19 9.81
CA TYR A 91 1.30 -15.43 8.56
C TYR A 91 0.34 -14.24 8.47
N TRP A 92 -0.96 -14.49 8.65
CA TRP A 92 -1.97 -13.43 8.62
C TRP A 92 -1.73 -12.34 9.67
N ARG A 93 -1.37 -12.74 10.90
CA ARG A 93 -1.15 -11.80 11.99
C ARG A 93 0.07 -10.92 11.71
N GLU A 94 1.18 -11.53 11.30
CA GLU A 94 2.42 -10.80 11.01
C GLU A 94 2.22 -9.82 9.82
N PHE A 95 1.52 -10.26 8.78
CA PHE A 95 1.13 -9.38 7.68
C PHE A 95 0.25 -8.22 8.17
N LYS A 96 -0.82 -8.51 8.92
CA LYS A 96 -1.75 -7.49 9.41
C LYS A 96 -1.04 -6.45 10.30
N ASP A 97 -0.13 -6.90 11.15
CA ASP A 97 0.66 -6.02 12.02
C ASP A 97 1.60 -5.14 11.19
N ALA A 98 2.37 -5.73 10.28
CA ALA A 98 3.27 -4.99 9.38
C ALA A 98 2.50 -3.98 8.52
N TYR A 99 1.38 -4.41 7.93
CA TYR A 99 0.60 -3.56 7.03
C TYR A 99 -0.13 -2.45 7.78
N SER A 100 -0.71 -2.74 8.95
CA SER A 100 -1.34 -1.71 9.77
C SER A 100 -0.33 -0.65 10.25
N ASN A 101 0.91 -1.05 10.54
CA ASN A 101 1.97 -0.10 10.89
C ASN A 101 2.36 0.77 9.70
N LEU A 102 2.57 0.17 8.52
CA LEU A 102 2.81 0.90 7.28
C LEU A 102 1.69 1.92 7.01
N ILE A 103 0.43 1.52 7.16
CA ILE A 103 -0.71 2.42 6.95
C ILE A 103 -0.66 3.59 7.92
N ARG A 104 -0.41 3.34 9.21
CA ARG A 104 -0.39 4.39 10.24
C ARG A 104 0.78 5.35 10.11
N GLU A 105 1.97 4.83 9.79
CA GLU A 105 3.23 5.58 9.83
C GLU A 105 3.52 6.29 8.50
N GLU A 106 3.10 5.72 7.37
CA GLU A 106 3.46 6.23 6.04
C GLU A 106 2.24 6.68 5.23
N ILE A 107 1.10 5.96 5.26
CA ILE A 107 -0.05 6.27 4.39
C ILE A 107 -0.97 7.34 4.99
N LEU A 108 -1.40 7.17 6.25
CA LEU A 108 -2.31 8.12 6.90
C LEU A 108 -1.74 9.55 6.96
N PRO A 109 -0.44 9.78 7.24
CA PRO A 109 0.12 11.13 7.24
C PRO A 109 0.07 11.81 5.87
N LEU A 110 0.13 11.07 4.76
CA LEU A 110 -0.01 11.65 3.42
C LEU A 110 -1.42 12.22 3.18
N ASN A 111 -2.43 11.69 3.87
CA ASN A 111 -3.82 12.12 3.77
C ASN A 111 -4.22 13.19 4.79
N GLN A 112 -3.30 13.58 5.68
CA GLN A 112 -3.51 14.69 6.62
C GLN A 112 -3.02 15.99 5.97
N ASP A 113 -3.89 16.99 5.90
CA ASP A 113 -3.57 18.38 5.53
C ASP A 113 -3.54 19.26 6.79
#